data_AF-A0A3B7MJE7-F1
#
_entry.id   AF-A0A3B7MJE7-F1
#
_cell.length_a   1.000
_cell.length_b   1.000
_cell.length_c   1.000
_cell.angle_alpha   90.00
_cell.angle_beta   90.00
_cell.angle_gamma   90.00
#
_symmetry.space_group_name_H-M   'P 1'
#
loop_
_entity.id
_entity.type
_entity.pdbx_description
1 polymer ?
#
loop_
_entity_poly.entity_id
_entity_poly.type
_entity_poly.pdbx_seq_one_letter_code
_entity_poly.pdbx_strand_id
1 'polypeptide(L)'
;MGIADKLFQMKNEKAAANLKAGEEFLAANKQKPGIVSLPSGLQYEIITEGTGAKPTASNKVTCHYHGTLIDGTVFDSSVKRGQPATFPLNQVIKGWTEGVQLMPLGSKWRFFLPANLAYGDRQVGTHIGPNSALVFEVELLGIS
;
A
#
# COMPACT_ATOMS: atom_id res chain seq x y z
N MET A 1 0.03 -11.90 35.89
CA MET A 1 0.27 -11.31 34.56
C MET A 1 -0.23 -9.88 34.58
N GLY A 2 0.67 -8.91 34.45
CA GLY A 2 0.34 -7.48 34.52
C GLY A 2 -0.39 -7.00 33.26
N ILE A 3 -1.01 -5.82 33.33
CA ILE A 3 -1.67 -5.19 32.18
C ILE A 3 -0.66 -4.99 31.03
N ALA A 4 0.58 -4.62 31.35
CA ALA A 4 1.66 -4.47 30.37
C ALA A 4 1.98 -5.79 29.63
N ASP A 5 2.07 -6.91 30.35
CA ASP A 5 2.33 -8.23 29.75
C ASP A 5 1.21 -8.63 28.79
N LYS A 6 -0.05 -8.42 29.20
CA LYS A 6 -1.22 -8.70 28.37
C LYS A 6 -1.22 -7.84 27.10
N LEU A 7 -0.93 -6.55 27.22
CA LEU A 7 -0.85 -5.65 26.06
C LEU A 7 0.26 -6.05 25.09
N PHE A 8 1.42 -6.46 25.61
CA PHE A 8 2.53 -6.95 24.79
C PHE A 8 2.16 -8.24 24.05
N GLN A 9 1.56 -9.21 24.75
CA GLN A 9 1.07 -10.45 24.14
C GLN A 9 0.03 -10.18 23.04
N MET A 10 -0.98 -9.36 23.34
CA MET A 10 -2.01 -8.99 22.36
C MET A 10 -1.42 -8.30 21.13
N LYS A 11 -0.40 -7.45 21.30
CA LYS A 11 0.29 -6.82 20.16
C LYS A 11 0.99 -7.88 19.30
N ASN A 12 1.71 -8.80 19.92
CA ASN A 12 2.45 -9.84 19.20
C ASN A 12 1.54 -10.84 18.48
N GLU A 13 0.46 -11.26 19.14
CA GLU A 13 -0.56 -12.13 18.53
C GLU A 13 -1.19 -11.47 17.31
N LYS A 14 -1.58 -10.19 17.43
CA LYS A 14 -2.09 -9.41 16.29
C LYS A 14 -1.06 -9.27 15.17
N ALA A 15 0.19 -8.98 15.51
CA ALA A 15 1.27 -8.85 14.53
C ALA A 15 1.52 -10.17 13.78
N ALA A 16 1.48 -11.31 14.48
CA ALA A 16 1.63 -12.63 13.86
C ALA A 16 0.43 -13.00 12.99
N ALA A 17 -0.79 -12.72 13.46
CA ALA A 17 -2.01 -12.97 12.71
C ALA A 17 -2.07 -12.14 11.42
N ASN A 18 -1.75 -10.84 11.50
CA ASN A 18 -1.72 -9.94 10.36
C ASN A 18 -0.64 -10.33 9.34
N LEU A 19 0.55 -10.70 9.81
CA LEU A 19 1.63 -11.16 8.94
C LEU A 19 1.20 -12.39 8.15
N LYS A 20 0.67 -13.41 8.85
CA LYS A 20 0.19 -14.65 8.23
C LYS A 20 -0.93 -14.37 7.22
N ALA A 21 -1.94 -13.59 7.61
CA ALA A 21 -3.06 -13.25 6.73
C ALA A 21 -2.59 -12.46 5.49
N GLY A 22 -1.64 -11.55 5.66
CA GLY A 22 -1.03 -10.79 4.56
C GLY A 22 -0.24 -11.69 3.60
N GLU A 23 0.57 -12.60 4.11
CA GLU A 23 1.33 -13.56 3.30
C GLU A 23 0.41 -14.51 2.53
N GLU A 24 -0.62 -15.06 3.16
CA GLU A 24 -1.63 -15.91 2.51
C GLU A 24 -2.38 -15.15 1.42
N PHE A 25 -2.82 -13.92 1.72
CA PHE A 25 -3.48 -13.05 0.76
C PHE A 25 -2.59 -12.77 -0.45
N LEU A 26 -1.33 -12.37 -0.25
CA LEU A 26 -0.39 -12.07 -1.32
C LEU A 26 -0.01 -13.33 -2.11
N ALA A 27 0.11 -14.48 -1.45
CA ALA A 27 0.40 -15.76 -2.09
C ALA A 27 -0.74 -16.23 -3.01
N ALA A 28 -1.99 -15.98 -2.62
CA ALA A 28 -3.15 -16.21 -3.48
C ALA A 28 -3.27 -15.15 -4.58
N ASN A 29 -2.97 -13.89 -4.26
CA ASN A 29 -3.15 -12.78 -5.18
C ASN A 29 -2.20 -12.85 -6.38
N LYS A 30 -0.94 -13.24 -6.19
CA LYS A 30 0.03 -13.42 -7.30
C LYS A 30 -0.37 -14.48 -8.33
N GLN A 31 -1.34 -15.35 -8.02
CA GLN A 31 -1.83 -16.37 -8.95
C GLN A 31 -2.97 -15.85 -9.84
N LYS A 32 -3.53 -14.68 -9.52
CA LYS A 32 -4.63 -14.10 -10.32
C LYS A 32 -4.09 -13.54 -11.63
N PRO A 33 -4.87 -13.62 -12.72
CA PRO A 33 -4.49 -13.03 -14.00
C PRO A 33 -4.36 -11.50 -13.88
N GLY A 34 -3.36 -10.93 -14.57
CA GLY A 34 -3.11 -9.48 -14.55
C GLY A 34 -2.31 -8.97 -13.35
N ILE A 35 -2.02 -9.83 -12.35
CA ILE A 35 -1.14 -9.48 -11.24
C ILE A 35 0.31 -9.70 -11.63
N VAL A 36 1.11 -8.64 -11.50
CA VAL A 36 2.56 -8.69 -11.66
C VAL A 36 3.22 -8.61 -10.29
N SER A 37 4.17 -9.49 -10.01
CA SER A 37 4.94 -9.50 -8.76
C SER A 37 6.38 -9.06 -9.01
N LEU A 38 6.88 -8.16 -8.18
CA LEU A 38 8.26 -7.68 -8.22
C LEU A 38 9.15 -8.42 -7.20
N PRO A 39 10.49 -8.41 -7.39
CA PRO A 39 11.41 -9.05 -6.46
C PRO A 39 11.34 -8.51 -5.02
N SER A 40 10.91 -7.26 -4.84
CA SER A 40 10.68 -6.63 -3.53
C SER A 40 9.51 -7.25 -2.75
N GLY A 41 8.64 -8.01 -3.43
CA GLY A 41 7.38 -8.51 -2.91
C GLY A 41 6.18 -7.61 -3.21
N LEU A 42 6.40 -6.41 -3.77
CA LEU A 42 5.31 -5.57 -4.29
C LEU A 42 4.58 -6.33 -5.40
N GLN A 43 3.25 -6.38 -5.33
CA GLN A 43 2.42 -6.83 -6.43
C GLN A 43 1.58 -5.68 -6.95
N TYR A 44 1.29 -5.66 -8.25
CA TYR A 44 0.41 -4.66 -8.83
C TYR A 44 -0.47 -5.23 -9.94
N GLU A 45 -1.57 -4.53 -10.17
CA GLU A 45 -2.52 -4.75 -11.25
C GLU A 45 -2.68 -3.43 -12.00
N ILE A 46 -2.61 -3.48 -13.33
CA ILE A 46 -2.87 -2.31 -14.17
C ILE A 46 -4.38 -2.26 -14.42
N ILE A 47 -5.07 -1.27 -13.84
CA ILE A 47 -6.51 -1.04 -14.09
C ILE A 47 -6.68 -0.21 -15.37
N THR A 48 -5.91 0.87 -15.48
CA THR A 48 -5.84 1.74 -16.65
C THR A 48 -4.38 2.06 -16.92
N GLU A 49 -3.94 1.83 -18.15
CA GLU A 49 -2.60 2.20 -18.60
C GLU A 49 -2.61 3.65 -19.13
N GLY A 50 -1.74 4.48 -18.55
CA GLY A 50 -1.46 5.83 -19.03
C GLY A 50 -0.32 5.83 -20.04
N THR A 51 -0.14 6.96 -20.71
CA THR A 51 0.87 7.14 -21.77
C THR A 51 1.88 8.24 -21.47
N GLY A 52 1.77 8.90 -20.32
CA GLY A 52 2.65 10.01 -19.95
C GLY A 52 3.98 9.56 -19.34
N ALA A 53 4.80 10.55 -18.93
CA ALA A 53 6.10 10.30 -18.32
C ALA A 53 5.97 9.52 -17.00
N LYS A 54 7.01 8.76 -16.65
CA LYS A 54 7.13 8.09 -15.35
C LYS A 54 7.86 9.00 -14.36
N PRO A 55 7.40 9.11 -13.10
CA PRO A 55 8.08 9.93 -12.11
C PRO A 55 9.37 9.26 -11.63
N THR A 56 10.29 10.08 -11.12
CA THR A 56 11.48 9.64 -10.38
C THR A 56 11.26 9.80 -8.87
N ALA A 57 12.08 9.15 -8.04
CA ALA A 57 11.95 9.23 -6.59
C ALA A 57 12.03 10.66 -6.00
N SER A 58 12.64 11.62 -6.70
CA SER A 58 12.73 13.02 -6.26
C SER A 58 11.51 13.86 -6.66
N ASN A 59 10.64 13.36 -7.54
CA ASN A 59 9.45 14.10 -7.95
C ASN A 59 8.38 14.13 -6.85
N LYS A 60 7.52 15.15 -6.95
CA LYS A 60 6.22 15.14 -6.32
C LYS A 60 5.20 14.57 -7.29
N VAL A 61 4.29 13.76 -6.78
CA VAL A 61 3.19 13.19 -7.56
C VAL A 61 1.86 13.66 -7.01
N THR A 62 0.94 14.00 -7.89
CA THR A 62 -0.46 14.28 -7.54
C THR A 62 -1.29 13.08 -7.93
N CYS A 63 -2.08 12.56 -7.00
CA CYS A 63 -2.84 11.34 -7.23
C CYS A 63 -4.21 11.33 -6.54
N HIS A 64 -5.13 10.61 -7.14
CA HIS A 64 -6.25 10.03 -6.41
C HIS A 64 -5.83 8.67 -5.85
N TYR A 65 -6.25 8.36 -4.62
CA TYR A 65 -5.97 7.07 -4.02
C TYR A 65 -7.05 6.60 -3.07
N HIS A 66 -7.07 5.28 -2.89
CA HIS A 66 -7.94 4.56 -1.97
C HIS A 66 -7.14 3.46 -1.29
N GLY A 67 -6.83 3.65 0.00
CA GLY A 67 -6.07 2.73 0.84
C GLY A 67 -6.98 1.88 1.71
N THR A 68 -6.82 0.56 1.61
CA THR A 68 -7.61 -0.44 2.34
C THR A 68 -6.73 -1.52 2.95
N LEU A 69 -7.19 -2.10 4.06
CA LEU A 69 -6.65 -3.37 4.55
C LEU A 69 -7.13 -4.52 3.64
N ILE A 70 -6.51 -5.70 3.79
CA ILE A 70 -6.87 -6.89 3.00
C ILE A 70 -8.32 -7.36 3.20
N ASP A 71 -8.98 -6.93 4.29
CA ASP A 71 -10.39 -7.20 4.58
C ASP A 71 -11.35 -6.17 3.96
N GLY A 72 -10.83 -5.16 3.24
CA GLY A 72 -11.60 -4.08 2.62
C GLY A 72 -11.82 -2.86 3.51
N THR A 73 -11.35 -2.87 4.77
CA THR A 73 -11.46 -1.71 5.67
C THR A 73 -10.68 -0.52 5.11
N VAL A 74 -11.38 0.56 4.79
CA VAL A 74 -10.79 1.80 4.29
C VAL A 74 -10.14 2.55 5.45
N PHE A 75 -8.82 2.77 5.38
CA PHE A 75 -8.10 3.59 6.36
C PHE A 75 -7.80 5.00 5.85
N ASP A 76 -7.70 5.19 4.54
CA ASP A 76 -7.43 6.49 3.94
C ASP A 76 -7.92 6.55 2.48
N SER A 77 -8.50 7.67 2.05
CA SER A 77 -8.91 7.87 0.66
C SER A 77 -9.04 9.34 0.29
N SER A 78 -8.29 9.76 -0.72
CA SER A 78 -8.45 11.10 -1.30
C SER A 78 -9.70 11.23 -2.16
N VAL A 79 -10.17 10.13 -2.76
CA VAL A 79 -11.44 10.07 -3.52
C VAL A 79 -12.62 10.38 -2.60
N LYS A 80 -12.69 9.77 -1.41
CA LYS A 80 -13.74 10.07 -0.42
C LYS A 80 -13.70 11.53 0.07
N ARG A 81 -12.52 12.15 0.06
CA ARG A 81 -12.35 13.57 0.39
C ARG A 81 -12.70 14.50 -0.78
N GLY A 82 -12.86 13.98 -2.00
CA GLY A 82 -13.17 14.76 -3.20
C GLY A 82 -12.02 15.62 -3.73
N GLN A 83 -10.79 15.45 -3.22
CA GLN A 83 -9.63 16.25 -3.64
C GLN A 83 -8.38 15.36 -3.77
N PRO A 84 -7.64 15.45 -4.89
CA PRO A 84 -6.33 14.79 -5.03
C PRO A 84 -5.35 15.19 -3.94
N ALA A 85 -4.36 14.34 -3.69
CA ALA A 85 -3.28 14.64 -2.77
C ALA A 85 -1.94 14.62 -3.49
N THR A 86 -1.05 15.52 -3.09
CA THR A 86 0.30 15.64 -3.63
C THR A 86 1.31 15.16 -2.60
N PHE A 87 2.18 14.24 -3.00
CA PHE A 87 3.19 13.64 -2.14
C PHE A 87 4.57 13.70 -2.79
N PRO A 88 5.64 14.05 -2.04
CA PRO A 88 7.00 13.78 -2.47
C PRO A 88 7.28 12.27 -2.41
N LEU A 89 7.66 11.66 -3.53
CA LEU A 89 7.81 10.20 -3.64
C LEU A 89 8.88 9.60 -2.72
N ASN A 90 9.83 10.41 -2.26
CA ASN A 90 10.86 9.99 -1.30
C ASN A 90 10.42 10.05 0.18
N GLN A 91 9.19 10.49 0.48
CA GLN A 91 8.66 10.56 1.86
C GLN A 91 7.40 9.70 2.08
N VAL A 92 7.03 8.88 1.10
CA VAL A 92 5.95 7.89 1.23
C VAL A 92 6.50 6.51 1.59
N ILE A 93 5.61 5.54 1.83
CA ILE A 93 6.00 4.15 2.09
C ILE A 93 6.80 3.57 0.91
N LYS A 94 7.73 2.65 1.20
CA LYS A 94 8.69 2.12 0.21
C LYS A 94 8.02 1.57 -1.04
N GLY A 95 6.91 0.85 -0.89
CA GLY A 95 6.23 0.28 -2.05
C GLY A 95 5.48 1.31 -2.91
N TRP A 96 5.11 2.48 -2.36
CA TRP A 96 4.65 3.60 -3.18
C TRP A 96 5.82 4.22 -3.95
N THR A 97 6.96 4.44 -3.28
CA THR A 97 8.17 4.94 -3.95
C THR A 97 8.54 4.04 -5.11
N GLU A 98 8.58 2.72 -4.92
CA GLU A 98 8.87 1.75 -5.98
C GLU A 98 7.77 1.70 -7.05
N GLY A 99 6.52 1.47 -6.66
CA GLY A 99 5.42 1.21 -7.59
C GLY A 99 5.04 2.41 -8.45
N VAL A 100 4.99 3.62 -7.88
CA VAL A 100 4.58 4.82 -8.62
C VAL A 100 5.63 5.24 -9.65
N GLN A 101 6.91 4.96 -9.43
CA GLN A 101 7.96 5.18 -10.44
C GLN A 101 7.80 4.29 -11.67
N LEU A 102 7.04 3.19 -11.57
CA LEU A 102 6.74 2.32 -12.71
C LEU A 102 5.51 2.77 -13.50
N MET A 103 4.64 3.58 -12.88
CA MET A 103 3.39 4.07 -13.47
C MET A 103 3.64 5.21 -14.47
N PRO A 104 3.23 5.06 -15.73
CA PRO A 104 3.05 6.21 -16.62
C PRO A 104 2.02 7.20 -16.06
N LEU A 105 2.25 8.50 -16.22
CA LEU A 105 1.24 9.52 -15.92
C LEU A 105 -0.07 9.23 -16.67
N GLY A 106 -1.20 9.40 -15.97
CA GLY A 106 -2.54 9.02 -16.43
C GLY A 106 -2.94 7.58 -16.10
N SER A 107 -2.05 6.77 -15.52
CA SER A 107 -2.37 5.40 -15.16
C SER A 107 -3.19 5.31 -13.87
N LYS A 108 -4.06 4.30 -13.80
CA LYS A 108 -4.67 3.84 -12.56
C LYS A 108 -4.25 2.41 -12.27
N TRP A 109 -3.52 2.18 -11.18
CA TRP A 109 -3.02 0.87 -10.79
C TRP A 109 -3.56 0.49 -9.41
N ARG A 110 -3.62 -0.81 -9.13
CA ARG A 110 -3.84 -1.35 -7.79
C ARG A 110 -2.55 -1.98 -7.29
N PHE A 111 -2.07 -1.55 -6.13
CA PHE A 111 -0.90 -2.08 -5.45
C PHE A 111 -1.32 -2.98 -4.29
N PHE A 112 -0.61 -4.09 -4.12
CA PHE A 112 -0.72 -4.98 -2.98
C PHE A 112 0.65 -5.05 -2.31
N LEU A 113 0.71 -4.55 -1.09
CA LEU A 113 1.94 -4.24 -0.38
C LEU A 113 2.11 -5.19 0.80
N PRO A 114 3.20 -5.98 0.85
CA PRO A 114 3.59 -6.65 2.09
C PRO A 114 3.99 -5.61 3.14
N ALA A 115 3.90 -6.00 4.41
CA ALA A 115 4.09 -5.08 5.53
C ALA A 115 5.47 -4.37 5.52
N ASN A 116 6.52 -5.05 5.08
CA ASN A 116 7.88 -4.50 4.97
C ASN A 116 8.01 -3.35 3.94
N LEU A 117 7.11 -3.30 2.95
CA LEU A 117 7.00 -2.20 1.99
C LEU A 117 5.97 -1.13 2.38
N ALA A 118 5.26 -1.36 3.49
CA ALA A 118 4.28 -0.47 4.09
C ALA A 118 4.79 0.07 5.45
N TYR A 119 4.10 -0.21 6.55
CA TYR A 119 4.40 0.32 7.89
C TYR A 119 5.10 -0.67 8.84
N GLY A 120 5.40 -1.89 8.38
CA GLY A 120 6.11 -2.91 9.17
C GLY A 120 5.37 -3.29 10.45
N ASP A 121 6.10 -3.46 11.54
CA ASP A 121 5.62 -3.87 12.87
C ASP A 121 4.95 -2.76 13.68
N ARG A 122 4.74 -1.59 13.06
CA ARG A 122 4.19 -0.40 13.71
C ARG A 122 2.67 -0.40 13.63
N GLN A 123 2.03 0.00 14.72
CA GLN A 123 0.63 0.40 14.72
C GLN A 123 0.54 1.83 14.16
N VAL A 124 -0.28 2.05 13.13
CA VAL A 124 -0.50 3.36 12.52
C VAL A 124 -1.99 3.69 12.50
N GLY A 125 -2.35 4.78 13.18
CA GLY A 125 -3.74 5.14 13.38
C GLY A 125 -4.56 4.04 14.07
N THR A 126 -5.86 4.10 13.86
CA THR A 126 -6.83 3.17 14.47
C THR A 126 -6.92 1.84 13.74
N HIS A 127 -6.67 1.83 12.43
CA HIS A 127 -6.96 0.68 11.57
C HIS A 127 -5.72 -0.14 11.19
N ILE A 128 -4.57 0.50 10.97
CA ILE A 128 -3.40 -0.22 10.46
C ILE A 128 -2.66 -0.87 11.64
N GLY A 129 -2.90 -2.16 11.80
CA GLY A 129 -2.21 -2.99 12.76
C GLY A 129 -0.75 -3.25 12.41
N PRO A 130 0.06 -3.72 13.38
CA PRO A 130 1.41 -4.21 13.10
C PRO A 130 1.37 -5.33 12.05
N ASN A 131 2.35 -5.34 11.16
CA ASN A 131 2.51 -6.30 10.05
C ASN A 131 1.32 -6.39 9.09
N SER A 132 0.51 -5.33 8.97
CA SER A 132 -0.60 -5.32 8.02
C SER A 132 -0.09 -5.21 6.58
N ALA A 133 -0.54 -6.12 5.72
CA ALA A 133 -0.49 -5.90 4.27
C ALA A 133 -1.54 -4.86 3.87
N LEU A 134 -1.20 -4.01 2.89
CA LEU A 134 -2.06 -2.92 2.45
C LEU A 134 -2.40 -3.06 0.97
N VAL A 135 -3.60 -2.61 0.61
CA VAL A 135 -4.04 -2.50 -0.78
C VAL A 135 -4.32 -1.05 -1.10
N PHE A 136 -3.73 -0.54 -2.18
CA PHE A 136 -3.98 0.81 -2.66
C PHE A 136 -4.45 0.79 -4.10
N GLU A 137 -5.55 1.47 -4.40
CA GLU A 137 -5.78 1.96 -5.76
C GLU A 137 -5.18 3.36 -5.87
N VAL A 138 -4.39 3.59 -6.92
CA VAL A 138 -3.71 4.86 -7.16
C VAL A 138 -3.93 5.26 -8.61
N GLU A 139 -4.40 6.48 -8.81
CA GLU A 139 -4.53 7.13 -10.10
C GLU A 139 -3.55 8.31 -10.15
N LEU A 140 -2.57 8.24 -11.05
CA LEU A 140 -1.51 9.23 -11.17
C LEU A 140 -1.96 10.38 -12.08
N LEU A 141 -2.20 11.55 -11.49
CA LEU A 141 -2.79 12.72 -12.15
C LEU A 141 -1.76 13.78 -12.54
N GLY A 142 -0.60 13.82 -11.88
CA GLY A 142 0.43 14.80 -12.17
C GLY A 142 1.80 14.46 -11.58
N ILE A 143 2.85 15.01 -12.19
CA ILE A 143 4.25 14.92 -11.76
C ILE A 143 4.83 16.33 -11.77
N SER A 144 5.52 16.71 -10.71
CA SER A 144 6.22 18.01 -10.59
C SER A 144 7.57 17.90 -9.90
#